data_AF-A0A3D4EA34-F1
#
_entry.id   AF-A0A3D4EA34-F1
#
_cell.length_a   1.000
_cell.length_b   1.000
_cell.length_c   1.000
_cell.angle_alpha   90.00
_cell.angle_beta   90.00
_cell.angle_gamma   90.00
#
_symmetry.space_group_name_H-M   'P 1'
#
loop_
_entity.id
_entity.type
_entity.pdbx_description
1 polymer ?
#
loop_
_entity_poly.entity_id
_entity_poly.type
_entity_poly.pdbx_seq_one_letter_code
_entity_poly.pdbx_strand_id
1 'polypeptide(L)'
;FGDEQVVVVKAGSGTNVRLNCTQLNSGLRMRLGSDFINAYPSGTVTVSSTDGKLVYGKSENRIGYFKAGNVSVELNDGTSSKTILTRFLEPCEILTLGISCPSSDPPKPGNKTNLSISVDTSRVWNDYDFEIGSEQGADPGTSQSTAFSVGQAKEHLGEKGVWVCGYIVGGDLSGAKEGISFTPPFSSMTCIAIASRSSVKTKASCLSVKLPKGDIRAALNLADHPELLGCKVYLKGNLVAAYYGIPGIEDITDYALTKQ
;
A
#
# COMPACT_ATOMS: atom_id res chain seq x y z
N PHE A 1 0.84 1.47 -19.08
CA PHE A 1 1.43 2.37 -20.09
C PHE A 1 0.45 2.49 -21.27
N GLY A 2 0.09 3.72 -21.64
CA GLY A 2 -0.58 4.07 -22.90
C GLY A 2 -2.10 3.85 -22.98
N ASP A 3 -2.79 4.79 -23.63
CA ASP A 3 -4.19 4.72 -24.09
C ASP A 3 -4.16 4.70 -25.65
N GLU A 4 -5.03 3.91 -26.28
CA GLU A 4 -5.13 3.82 -27.75
C GLU A 4 -6.51 4.29 -28.19
N GLN A 5 -6.56 5.24 -29.13
CA GLN A 5 -7.81 5.73 -29.70
C GLN A 5 -7.73 5.77 -31.23
N VAL A 6 -8.69 5.12 -31.90
CA VAL A 6 -8.89 5.22 -33.35
C VAL A 6 -9.99 6.24 -33.62
N VAL A 7 -9.69 7.26 -34.41
CA VAL A 7 -10.63 8.33 -34.76
C VAL A 7 -10.77 8.44 -36.26
N VAL A 8 -12.01 8.37 -36.76
CA VAL A 8 -12.34 8.53 -38.18
C VAL A 8 -12.80 9.97 -38.42
N VAL A 9 -12.04 10.72 -39.22
CA VAL A 9 -12.36 12.11 -39.57
C VAL A 9 -13.00 12.16 -40.95
N LYS A 10 -14.18 12.79 -41.07
CA LYS A 10 -14.86 13.00 -42.36
C LYS A 10 -14.34 14.26 -43.05
N ALA A 11 -14.28 14.22 -44.38
CA ALA A 11 -13.79 15.34 -45.19
C ALA A 11 -14.54 16.64 -44.87
N GLY A 12 -13.80 17.72 -44.62
CA GLY A 12 -14.35 19.04 -44.29
C GLY A 12 -14.77 19.25 -42.83
N SER A 13 -14.57 18.26 -41.94
CA SER A 13 -14.89 18.39 -40.51
C SER A 13 -13.65 18.35 -39.61
N GLY A 14 -13.68 19.11 -38.51
CA GLY A 14 -12.70 19.01 -37.43
C GLY A 14 -13.21 18.12 -36.29
N THR A 15 -12.34 17.26 -35.76
CA THR A 15 -12.63 16.40 -34.61
C THR A 15 -11.59 16.62 -33.53
N ASN A 16 -12.04 16.77 -32.28
CA ASN A 16 -11.16 16.83 -31.12
C ASN A 16 -10.79 15.41 -30.67
N VAL A 17 -9.50 15.12 -30.63
CA VAL A 17 -8.95 13.86 -30.10
C VAL A 17 -8.46 14.12 -28.68
N ARG A 18 -8.80 13.24 -27.75
CA ARG A 18 -8.37 13.34 -26.35
C ARG A 18 -7.79 12.00 -25.91
N LEU A 19 -6.46 11.97 -25.79
CA LEU A 19 -5.74 10.84 -25.21
C LEU A 19 -5.66 11.06 -23.69
N ASN A 20 -6.31 10.20 -22.92
CA ASN A 20 -6.21 10.25 -21.46
C ASN A 20 -4.97 9.46 -21.02
N CYS A 21 -3.79 10.08 -21.14
CA CYS A 21 -2.55 9.51 -20.59
C CYS A 21 -2.58 9.56 -19.06
N THR A 22 -3.08 8.51 -18.43
CA THR A 22 -2.95 8.29 -16.98
C THR A 22 -1.74 7.42 -16.69
N GLN A 23 -0.85 7.91 -15.83
CA GLN A 23 0.27 7.11 -15.33
C GLN A 23 -0.29 5.99 -14.44
N LEU A 24 -0.33 4.76 -14.95
CA LEU A 24 -0.76 3.57 -14.18
C LEU A 24 0.38 2.94 -13.37
N ASN A 25 1.60 3.40 -13.61
CA ASN A 25 2.81 2.80 -13.07
C ASN A 25 2.96 3.17 -11.60
N SER A 26 3.66 2.33 -10.86
CA SER A 26 4.14 2.61 -9.51
C SER A 26 5.58 3.09 -9.58
N GLY A 27 6.10 3.60 -8.47
CA GLY A 27 7.47 4.05 -8.36
C GLY A 27 8.03 3.79 -6.98
N LEU A 28 9.33 3.55 -6.92
CA LEU A 28 10.08 3.47 -5.69
C LEU A 28 11.32 4.35 -5.82
N ARG A 29 11.66 5.11 -4.79
CA ARG A 29 12.90 5.88 -4.66
C ARG A 29 13.65 5.39 -3.44
N MET A 30 14.94 5.07 -3.55
CA MET A 30 15.76 4.78 -2.38
C MET A 30 16.37 6.06 -1.82
N ARG A 31 16.53 6.15 -0.49
CA ARG A 31 17.36 7.16 0.20
C ARG A 31 18.35 6.45 1.10
N LEU A 32 19.60 6.37 0.67
CA LEU A 32 20.66 5.75 1.49
C LEU A 32 21.25 6.81 2.43
N GLY A 33 21.15 6.58 3.73
CA GLY A 33 21.73 7.43 4.76
C GLY A 33 23.26 7.36 4.76
N SER A 34 23.89 8.41 5.26
CA SER A 34 25.36 8.51 5.38
C SER A 34 25.96 7.31 6.11
N ASP A 35 25.28 6.86 7.16
CA ASP A 35 25.81 5.82 8.05
C ASP A 35 25.79 4.46 7.35
N PHE A 36 24.79 4.21 6.51
CA PHE A 36 24.75 3.03 5.65
C PHE A 36 25.87 3.07 4.60
N ILE A 37 26.09 4.22 3.96
CA ILE A 37 27.15 4.41 2.95
C ILE A 37 28.54 4.14 3.55
N ASN A 38 28.74 4.52 4.81
CA ASN A 38 29.97 4.33 5.56
C ASN A 38 30.15 2.87 6.01
N ALA A 39 29.09 2.25 6.55
CA ALA A 39 29.12 0.86 7.01
C ALA A 39 29.27 -0.15 5.87
N TYR A 40 28.72 0.15 4.68
CA TYR A 40 28.78 -0.71 3.50
C TYR A 40 29.47 0.02 2.33
N PRO A 41 30.80 0.19 2.38
CA PRO A 41 31.53 0.96 1.37
C PRO A 41 31.46 0.34 -0.03
N SER A 42 31.34 -0.99 -0.12
CA SER A 42 31.15 -1.72 -1.38
C SER A 42 29.71 -2.23 -1.57
N GLY A 43 28.80 -1.88 -0.66
CA GLY A 43 27.43 -2.39 -0.70
C GLY A 43 26.57 -1.71 -1.76
N THR A 44 25.61 -2.45 -2.28
CA THR A 44 24.62 -1.95 -3.24
C THR A 44 23.22 -2.39 -2.83
N VAL A 45 22.22 -1.57 -3.18
CA VAL A 45 20.82 -1.91 -2.98
C VAL A 45 20.19 -2.14 -4.33
N THR A 46 19.53 -3.28 -4.52
CA THR A 46 18.82 -3.61 -5.75
C THR A 46 17.33 -3.66 -5.46
N VAL A 47 16.56 -2.95 -6.27
CA VAL A 47 15.10 -2.97 -6.25
C VAL A 47 14.65 -3.81 -7.43
N SER A 48 14.01 -4.94 -7.16
CA SER A 48 13.60 -5.94 -8.14
C SER A 48 12.08 -6.04 -8.21
N SER A 49 11.55 -6.25 -9.41
CA SER A 49 10.14 -6.54 -9.69
C SER A 49 10.08 -7.65 -10.74
N THR A 50 8.87 -8.12 -11.06
CA THR A 50 8.65 -9.09 -12.14
C THR A 50 9.13 -8.60 -13.51
N ASP A 51 9.13 -7.28 -13.73
CA ASP A 51 9.49 -6.68 -15.03
C ASP A 51 10.95 -6.26 -15.14
N GLY A 52 11.72 -6.35 -14.05
CA GLY A 52 13.13 -5.99 -14.06
C GLY A 52 13.67 -5.54 -12.71
N LYS A 53 14.96 -5.19 -12.72
CA LYS A 53 15.73 -4.80 -11.55
C LYS A 53 16.41 -3.45 -11.77
N LEU A 54 16.48 -2.66 -10.70
CA LEU A 54 17.15 -1.37 -10.68
C LEU A 54 18.14 -1.35 -9.51
N VAL A 55 19.42 -1.14 -9.83
CA VAL A 55 20.46 -1.00 -8.82
C VAL A 55 20.56 0.46 -8.40
N TYR A 56 20.40 0.71 -7.11
CA TYR A 56 20.62 2.00 -6.48
C TYR A 56 22.06 2.08 -5.95
N GLY A 57 22.88 2.84 -6.68
CA GLY A 57 24.19 3.27 -6.20
C GLY A 57 24.06 4.36 -5.13
N LYS A 58 25.17 4.67 -4.46
CA LYS A 58 25.24 5.62 -3.34
C LYS A 58 24.75 7.03 -3.66
N SER A 59 24.88 7.45 -4.92
CA SER A 59 24.45 8.76 -5.42
C SER A 59 23.11 8.72 -6.16
N GLU A 60 22.51 7.54 -6.33
CA GLU A 60 21.26 7.38 -7.06
C GLU A 60 20.08 7.78 -6.18
N ASN A 61 19.33 8.79 -6.60
CA ASN A 61 18.22 9.38 -5.86
C ASN A 61 16.93 9.50 -6.69
N ARG A 62 16.94 9.01 -7.94
CA ARG A 62 15.79 9.07 -8.84
C ARG A 62 14.73 8.06 -8.44
N ILE A 63 13.51 8.25 -8.96
CA ILE A 63 12.43 7.27 -8.84
C ILE A 63 12.63 6.21 -9.93
N GLY A 64 12.76 4.95 -9.52
CA GLY A 64 12.57 3.80 -10.39
C GLY A 64 11.08 3.55 -10.59
N TYR A 65 10.62 3.52 -11.83
CA TYR A 65 9.23 3.21 -12.16
C TYR A 65 9.08 1.72 -12.45
N PHE A 66 8.07 1.12 -11.83
CA PHE A 66 7.73 -0.28 -11.96
C PHE A 66 6.25 -0.41 -12.34
N LYS A 67 5.84 -1.54 -12.90
CA LYS A 67 4.39 -1.83 -12.92
C LYS A 67 3.93 -2.07 -11.49
N ALA A 68 2.63 -1.87 -11.26
CA ALA A 68 2.02 -2.26 -10.01
C ALA A 68 2.24 -3.76 -9.77
N GLY A 69 2.53 -4.12 -8.53
CA GLY A 69 2.94 -5.47 -8.17
C GLY A 69 4.00 -5.51 -7.08
N ASN A 70 4.46 -6.72 -6.79
CA ASN A 70 5.49 -6.94 -5.78
C ASN A 70 6.84 -6.40 -6.23
N VAL A 71 7.42 -5.56 -5.37
CA VAL A 71 8.76 -5.01 -5.48
C VAL A 71 9.56 -5.46 -4.26
N SER A 72 10.70 -6.09 -4.51
CA SER A 72 11.63 -6.58 -3.49
C SER A 72 12.86 -5.68 -3.44
N VAL A 73 13.35 -5.41 -2.23
CA VAL A 73 14.58 -4.65 -2.00
C VAL A 73 15.61 -5.59 -1.43
N GLU A 74 16.73 -5.72 -2.12
CA GLU A 74 17.85 -6.60 -1.79
C GLU A 74 19.08 -5.75 -1.46
N LEU A 75 19.71 -6.06 -0.33
CA LEU A 75 21.03 -5.54 0.03
C LEU A 75 22.08 -6.55 -0.38
N ASN A 76 23.05 -6.11 -1.15
CA ASN A 76 24.31 -6.82 -1.33
C ASN A 76 25.39 -6.10 -0.51
N ASP A 77 25.97 -6.80 0.47
CA ASP A 77 26.99 -6.26 1.37
C ASP A 77 28.43 -6.31 0.79
N GLY A 78 28.59 -6.79 -0.44
CA GLY A 78 29.86 -7.05 -1.12
C GLY A 78 30.29 -8.52 -1.08
N THR A 79 29.64 -9.33 -0.26
CA THR A 79 29.93 -10.77 -0.07
C THR A 79 28.69 -11.63 -0.29
N SER A 80 27.53 -11.17 0.19
CA SER A 80 26.26 -11.87 0.12
C SER A 80 25.11 -10.92 -0.20
N SER A 81 24.04 -11.46 -0.80
CA SER A 81 22.80 -10.72 -1.05
C SER A 81 21.69 -11.21 -0.12
N LYS A 82 20.94 -10.27 0.45
CA LYS A 82 19.81 -10.53 1.34
C LYS A 82 18.64 -9.64 0.97
N THR A 83 17.46 -10.24 0.76
CA THR A 83 16.21 -9.48 0.65
C THR A 83 15.88 -8.85 2.00
N ILE A 84 15.76 -7.53 2.03
CA ILE A 84 15.42 -6.75 3.22
C ILE A 84 13.90 -6.67 3.38
N LEU A 85 13.18 -6.46 2.29
CA LEU A 85 11.72 -6.41 2.26
C LEU A 85 11.17 -6.73 0.88
N THR A 86 9.92 -7.17 0.86
CA THR A 86 9.10 -7.23 -0.35
C THR A 86 7.80 -6.52 -0.07
N ARG A 87 7.37 -5.64 -0.97
CA ARG A 87 6.15 -4.86 -0.83
C ARG A 87 5.40 -4.78 -2.16
N PHE A 88 4.09 -4.99 -2.09
CA PHE A 88 3.20 -4.70 -3.21
C PHE A 88 3.05 -3.19 -3.39
N LEU A 89 3.39 -2.67 -4.57
CA LEU A 89 3.11 -1.29 -4.96
C LEU A 89 1.86 -1.22 -5.84
N GLU A 90 0.92 -0.37 -5.48
CA GLU A 90 -0.30 -0.17 -6.25
C GLU A 90 -0.13 0.74 -7.46
N PRO A 91 -1.05 0.68 -8.45
CA PRO A 91 -1.04 1.63 -9.55
C PRO A 91 -0.98 3.07 -9.05
N CYS A 92 -0.15 3.89 -9.69
CA CYS A 92 0.08 5.30 -9.34
C CYS A 92 0.73 5.53 -7.97
N GLU A 93 1.26 4.52 -7.27
CA GLU A 93 1.88 4.66 -5.95
C GLU A 93 3.36 5.00 -6.10
N ILE A 94 3.84 6.05 -5.42
CA ILE A 94 5.26 6.38 -5.35
C ILE A 94 5.71 6.21 -3.91
N LEU A 95 6.60 5.25 -3.66
CA LEU A 95 7.24 4.99 -2.38
C LEU A 95 8.62 5.63 -2.35
N THR A 96 8.99 6.34 -1.29
CA THR A 96 10.40 6.61 -0.99
C THR A 96 10.79 5.71 0.16
N LEU A 97 11.89 4.99 0.06
CA LEU A 97 12.35 4.04 1.06
C LEU A 97 13.77 4.42 1.50
N GLY A 98 13.93 4.84 2.74
CA GLY A 98 15.22 5.15 3.32
C GLY A 98 15.95 3.88 3.74
N ILE A 99 17.26 3.93 3.88
CA ILE A 99 18.07 2.85 4.46
C ILE A 99 19.24 3.53 5.19
N SER A 100 19.42 3.27 6.47
CA SER A 100 20.44 3.83 7.38
C SER A 100 20.95 2.73 8.31
N CYS A 101 22.12 2.89 8.92
CA CYS A 101 22.72 1.90 9.82
C CYS A 101 23.11 2.62 11.13
N PRO A 102 22.59 2.28 12.31
CA PRO A 102 22.84 3.04 13.53
C PRO A 102 24.17 2.71 14.22
N SER A 103 24.99 1.77 13.70
CA SER A 103 26.34 1.53 14.21
C SER A 103 27.43 1.85 13.17
N SER A 104 28.49 2.50 13.62
CA SER A 104 29.66 2.91 12.81
C SER A 104 30.57 1.76 12.36
N ASP A 105 30.38 0.54 12.88
CA ASP A 105 31.15 -0.64 12.50
C ASP A 105 30.36 -1.52 11.52
N PRO A 106 30.98 -1.96 10.39
CA PRO A 106 30.40 -2.98 9.52
C PRO A 106 30.15 -4.26 10.34
N PRO A 107 28.99 -4.91 10.16
CA PRO A 107 28.67 -6.12 10.91
C PRO A 107 29.65 -7.24 10.53
N LYS A 108 30.30 -7.83 11.54
CA LYS A 108 31.09 -9.05 11.39
C LYS A 108 30.16 -10.21 10.95
N PRO A 109 30.63 -11.16 10.14
CA PRO A 109 29.81 -12.31 9.73
C PRO A 109 29.26 -13.03 10.97
N GLY A 110 27.94 -13.03 11.14
CA GLY A 110 27.24 -13.62 12.29
C GLY A 110 26.53 -12.63 13.23
N ASN A 111 26.76 -11.31 13.11
CA ASN A 111 26.02 -10.30 13.88
C ASN A 111 24.80 -9.76 13.12
N LYS A 112 23.66 -9.65 13.81
CA LYS A 112 22.43 -9.03 13.28
C LYS A 112 22.66 -7.53 13.07
N THR A 113 22.38 -7.06 11.85
CA THR A 113 22.66 -5.70 11.37
C THR A 113 21.51 -4.77 11.73
N ASN A 114 21.78 -3.64 12.39
CA ASN A 114 20.74 -2.63 12.58
C ASN A 114 20.67 -1.78 11.30
N LEU A 115 19.56 -1.83 10.58
CA LEU A 115 19.34 -1.10 9.34
C LEU A 115 17.99 -0.37 9.49
N SER A 116 17.96 0.95 9.60
CA SER A 116 16.74 1.76 9.73
C SER A 116 16.29 2.29 8.37
N ILE A 117 14.98 2.39 8.12
CA ILE A 117 14.43 2.78 6.81
C ILE A 117 13.48 3.95 7.01
N SER A 118 13.61 5.05 6.24
CA SER A 118 12.78 6.26 6.39
C SER A 118 12.05 6.67 5.11
N VAL A 119 10.73 6.88 5.19
CA VAL A 119 9.83 6.96 4.02
C VAL A 119 9.20 8.34 3.87
N ASP A 120 9.13 8.87 2.64
CA ASP A 120 8.59 10.22 2.32
C ASP A 120 7.82 10.17 0.98
N THR A 121 6.50 10.27 0.99
CA THR A 121 5.62 9.82 -0.11
C THR A 121 4.59 10.84 -0.55
N SER A 122 4.98 11.83 -1.34
CA SER A 122 4.04 12.79 -1.93
C SER A 122 3.13 12.18 -3.02
N ARG A 123 2.03 11.54 -2.58
CA ARG A 123 0.64 11.64 -3.13
C ARG A 123 -0.35 10.61 -2.55
N VAL A 124 0.10 9.61 -1.79
CA VAL A 124 -0.64 8.90 -0.72
C VAL A 124 0.43 8.42 0.26
N TRP A 125 0.39 8.91 1.49
CA TRP A 125 1.50 8.73 2.43
C TRP A 125 1.30 7.48 3.29
N ASN A 126 2.22 6.52 3.19
CA ASN A 126 2.35 5.40 4.12
C ASN A 126 3.79 5.42 4.66
N ASP A 127 3.93 5.62 5.96
CA ASP A 127 5.20 5.63 6.69
C ASP A 127 5.44 4.25 7.30
N TYR A 128 6.68 3.75 7.21
CA TYR A 128 7.11 2.49 7.82
C TYR A 128 8.52 2.67 8.38
N ASP A 129 8.61 2.80 9.70
CA ASP A 129 9.86 2.66 10.44
C ASP A 129 10.11 1.17 10.71
N PHE A 130 11.22 0.65 10.21
CA PHE A 130 11.69 -0.70 10.49
C PHE A 130 12.95 -0.62 11.36
N GLU A 131 12.84 -1.03 12.63
CA GLU A 131 13.93 -1.13 13.58
C GLU A 131 14.37 -2.59 13.71
N ILE A 132 15.57 -2.91 13.25
CA ILE A 132 16.13 -4.25 13.46
C ILE A 132 16.67 -4.31 14.89
N GLY A 133 16.05 -5.12 15.76
CA GLY A 133 16.56 -5.42 17.11
C GLY A 133 15.59 -5.09 18.25
N SER A 134 14.54 -4.30 18.02
CA SER A 134 13.36 -4.34 18.88
C SER A 134 12.62 -5.65 18.61
N GLU A 135 11.98 -6.23 19.62
CA GLU A 135 11.20 -7.44 19.42
C GLU A 135 10.17 -7.23 18.29
N GLN A 136 10.30 -8.09 17.27
CA GLN A 136 9.44 -8.32 16.10
C GLN A 136 9.86 -7.59 14.80
N GLY A 137 10.34 -8.26 13.74
CA GLY A 137 10.17 -9.69 13.43
C GLY A 137 8.70 -10.10 13.27
N ALA A 138 7.79 -9.13 13.16
CA ALA A 138 6.36 -9.35 13.08
C ALA A 138 5.99 -9.63 11.63
N ASP A 139 5.38 -10.79 11.39
CA ASP A 139 4.81 -11.09 10.09
C ASP A 139 3.84 -9.96 9.67
N PRO A 140 3.82 -9.55 8.38
CA PRO A 140 2.85 -8.58 7.89
C PRO A 140 1.43 -8.90 8.38
N GLY A 141 0.70 -7.87 8.81
CA GLY A 141 -0.65 -8.01 9.36
C GLY A 141 -0.73 -8.42 10.83
N THR A 142 0.37 -8.64 11.56
CA THR A 142 0.30 -9.05 12.98
C THR A 142 0.09 -7.90 13.97
N SER A 143 0.41 -6.66 13.60
CA SER A 143 0.22 -5.47 14.44
C SER A 143 -0.36 -4.30 13.63
N GLN A 144 -0.82 -3.25 14.31
CA GLN A 144 -1.34 -2.04 13.64
C GLN A 144 -0.25 -1.36 12.78
N SER A 145 1.01 -1.37 13.22
CA SER A 145 2.13 -0.77 12.46
C SER A 145 2.55 -1.63 11.26
N THR A 146 2.31 -2.95 11.30
CA THR A 146 2.58 -3.88 10.19
C THR A 146 1.32 -4.22 9.39
N ALA A 147 0.23 -3.49 9.57
CA ALA A 147 -1.06 -3.76 8.93
C ALA A 147 -0.94 -3.88 7.41
N PHE A 148 -1.61 -4.88 6.84
CA PHE A 148 -1.72 -5.06 5.41
C PHE A 148 -2.35 -3.84 4.74
N SER A 149 -1.83 -3.40 3.60
CA SER A 149 -2.59 -2.52 2.71
C SER A 149 -3.79 -3.26 2.11
N VAL A 150 -4.74 -2.53 1.52
CA VAL A 150 -5.88 -3.16 0.81
C VAL A 150 -5.41 -4.08 -0.32
N GLY A 151 -4.31 -3.73 -1.00
CA GLY A 151 -3.69 -4.61 -2.01
C GLY A 151 -3.17 -5.92 -1.39
N GLN A 152 -2.38 -5.83 -0.32
CA GLN A 152 -1.83 -7.00 0.37
C GLN A 152 -2.94 -7.89 0.96
N ALA A 153 -3.96 -7.30 1.57
CA ALA A 153 -5.11 -8.04 2.10
C ALA A 153 -5.80 -8.93 1.05
N LYS A 154 -5.78 -8.54 -0.23
CA LYS A 154 -6.34 -9.34 -1.33
C LYS A 154 -5.48 -10.54 -1.72
N GLU A 155 -4.19 -10.53 -1.37
CA GLU A 155 -3.26 -11.64 -1.61
C GLU A 155 -3.24 -12.63 -0.43
N HIS A 156 -3.69 -12.19 0.75
CA HIS A 156 -3.66 -12.95 2.02
C HIS A 156 -5.06 -13.44 2.46
N LEU A 157 -5.93 -13.77 1.49
CA LEU A 157 -7.30 -14.21 1.76
C LEU A 157 -7.34 -15.50 2.59
N GLY A 158 -8.20 -15.53 3.61
CA GLY A 158 -8.32 -16.66 4.54
C GLY A 158 -7.51 -16.51 5.83
N GLU A 159 -6.60 -15.53 5.90
CA GLU A 159 -5.90 -15.22 7.14
C GLU A 159 -6.82 -14.60 8.19
N LYS A 160 -6.54 -14.90 9.47
CA LYS A 160 -7.40 -14.56 10.61
C LYS A 160 -6.69 -13.69 11.63
N GLY A 161 -7.43 -12.77 12.25
CA GLY A 161 -6.91 -11.90 13.29
C GLY A 161 -5.82 -10.93 12.82
N VAL A 162 -5.79 -10.61 11.53
CA VAL A 162 -4.79 -9.75 10.91
C VAL A 162 -5.25 -8.29 10.87
N TRP A 163 -4.30 -7.38 10.89
CA TRP A 163 -4.50 -5.95 10.74
C TRP A 163 -4.48 -5.55 9.26
N VAL A 164 -5.43 -4.73 8.87
CA VAL A 164 -5.56 -4.12 7.54
C VAL A 164 -5.72 -2.61 7.69
N CYS A 165 -5.06 -1.85 6.83
CA CYS A 165 -5.18 -0.40 6.74
C CYS A 165 -5.73 0.05 5.38
N GLY A 166 -6.54 1.10 5.41
CA GLY A 166 -7.10 1.72 4.20
C GLY A 166 -7.84 3.02 4.51
N TYR A 167 -8.29 3.70 3.47
CA TYR A 167 -9.16 4.86 3.56
C TYR A 167 -10.61 4.45 3.35
N ILE A 168 -11.52 4.95 4.16
CA ILE A 168 -12.96 4.72 3.99
C ILE A 168 -13.40 5.48 2.73
N VAL A 169 -13.88 4.79 1.70
CA VAL A 169 -14.22 5.38 0.40
C VAL A 169 -15.70 5.31 0.06
N GLY A 170 -16.47 4.50 0.78
CA GLY A 170 -17.89 4.32 0.49
C GLY A 170 -18.61 3.39 1.45
N GLY A 171 -19.91 3.24 1.23
CA GLY A 171 -20.84 2.42 2.00
C GLY A 171 -21.89 1.75 1.10
N ASP A 172 -22.98 1.28 1.70
CA ASP A 172 -24.13 0.66 0.99
C ASP A 172 -23.74 -0.46 0.02
N LEU A 173 -22.89 -1.37 0.48
CA LEU A 173 -22.34 -2.41 -0.39
C LEU A 173 -23.44 -3.41 -0.81
N SER A 174 -23.42 -3.79 -2.08
CA SER A 174 -24.27 -4.85 -2.65
C SER A 174 -23.47 -5.74 -3.61
N GLY A 175 -24.02 -6.90 -3.99
CA GLY A 175 -23.36 -7.83 -4.91
C GLY A 175 -23.22 -7.31 -6.36
N ALA A 176 -23.89 -6.21 -6.73
CA ALA A 176 -23.86 -5.66 -8.09
C ALA A 176 -22.48 -5.11 -8.48
N LYS A 177 -22.19 -5.01 -9.79
CA LYS A 177 -20.90 -4.50 -10.31
C LYS A 177 -20.55 -3.10 -9.80
N GLU A 178 -21.54 -2.20 -9.78
CA GLU A 178 -21.44 -0.83 -9.23
C GLU A 178 -22.01 -0.77 -7.80
N GLY A 179 -22.00 -1.89 -7.08
CA GLY A 179 -22.65 -2.03 -5.77
C GLY A 179 -21.89 -1.40 -4.61
N ILE A 180 -21.34 -0.19 -4.76
CA ILE A 180 -20.78 0.64 -3.68
C ILE A 180 -21.26 2.08 -3.89
N SER A 181 -21.86 2.68 -2.88
CA SER A 181 -22.09 4.12 -2.83
C SER A 181 -20.80 4.80 -2.40
N PHE A 182 -20.29 5.74 -3.19
CA PHE A 182 -19.05 6.48 -2.88
C PHE A 182 -19.28 7.91 -2.39
N THR A 183 -20.55 8.30 -2.24
CA THR A 183 -21.00 9.64 -1.85
C THR A 183 -22.20 9.53 -0.90
N PRO A 184 -22.35 10.44 0.07
CA PRO A 184 -23.54 10.51 0.92
C PRO A 184 -24.82 10.83 0.10
N PRO A 185 -26.02 10.58 0.66
CA PRO A 185 -26.27 9.96 1.97
C PRO A 185 -26.06 8.44 1.93
N PHE A 186 -25.58 7.89 3.05
CA PHE A 186 -25.44 6.45 3.25
C PHE A 186 -26.59 5.92 4.10
N SER A 187 -27.01 4.68 3.86
CA SER A 187 -28.14 4.05 4.55
C SER A 187 -27.75 2.82 5.36
N SER A 188 -26.70 2.12 4.94
CA SER A 188 -26.22 0.91 5.56
C SER A 188 -25.34 1.23 6.75
N MET A 189 -25.76 0.72 7.91
CA MET A 189 -24.94 0.74 9.12
C MET A 189 -24.01 -0.47 9.21
N THR A 190 -24.18 -1.49 8.37
CA THR A 190 -23.54 -2.81 8.58
C THR A 190 -22.26 -3.01 7.80
N CYS A 191 -21.96 -2.13 6.86
CA CYS A 191 -20.81 -2.28 5.97
C CYS A 191 -20.25 -0.94 5.51
N ILE A 192 -18.94 -0.94 5.29
CA ILE A 192 -18.19 0.14 4.65
C ILE A 192 -17.24 -0.46 3.62
N ALA A 193 -16.73 0.38 2.71
CA ALA A 193 -15.72 0.04 1.74
C ALA A 193 -14.45 0.82 2.06
N ILE A 194 -13.31 0.12 2.11
CA ILE A 194 -12.00 0.75 2.22
C ILE A 194 -11.20 0.56 0.94
N ALA A 195 -10.33 1.50 0.62
CA ALA A 195 -9.37 1.39 -0.46
C ALA A 195 -8.04 2.00 -0.04
N SER A 196 -6.97 1.70 -0.75
CA SER A 196 -5.65 2.27 -0.46
C SER A 196 -5.56 3.78 -0.66
N ARG A 197 -6.54 4.41 -1.33
CA ARG A 197 -6.65 5.87 -1.46
C ARG A 197 -8.08 6.34 -1.26
N SER A 198 -8.25 7.51 -0.66
CA SER A 198 -9.57 8.15 -0.48
C SER A 198 -10.26 8.52 -1.80
N SER A 199 -9.50 8.71 -2.88
CA SER A 199 -10.02 9.07 -4.21
C SER A 199 -10.51 7.88 -5.04
N VAL A 200 -10.41 6.64 -4.54
CA VAL A 200 -10.86 5.45 -5.28
C VAL A 200 -12.38 5.45 -5.41
N LYS A 201 -12.87 5.26 -6.64
CA LYS A 201 -14.31 5.21 -6.99
C LYS A 201 -14.66 3.95 -7.79
N THR A 202 -13.85 2.90 -7.64
CA THR A 202 -13.98 1.64 -8.38
C THR A 202 -14.11 0.47 -7.41
N LYS A 203 -15.20 -0.30 -7.54
CA LYS A 203 -15.51 -1.42 -6.63
C LYS A 203 -14.40 -2.47 -6.55
N ALA A 204 -13.84 -2.87 -7.69
CA ALA A 204 -12.77 -3.89 -7.75
C ALA A 204 -11.49 -3.48 -7.00
N SER A 205 -11.25 -2.17 -6.84
CA SER A 205 -10.10 -1.63 -6.12
C SER A 205 -10.35 -1.54 -4.61
N CYS A 206 -11.57 -1.78 -4.13
CA CYS A 206 -11.93 -1.70 -2.72
C CYS A 206 -11.78 -3.06 -2.01
N LEU A 207 -11.76 -3.03 -0.68
CA LEU A 207 -11.99 -4.15 0.23
C LEU A 207 -13.30 -3.86 0.98
N SER A 208 -14.20 -4.83 1.05
CA SER A 208 -15.42 -4.69 1.83
C SER A 208 -15.15 -4.92 3.32
N VAL A 209 -15.80 -4.17 4.20
CA VAL A 209 -15.69 -4.32 5.65
C VAL A 209 -17.06 -4.65 6.21
N LYS A 210 -17.17 -5.76 6.93
CA LYS A 210 -18.37 -6.15 7.67
C LYS A 210 -18.28 -5.63 9.09
N LEU A 211 -19.12 -4.67 9.45
CA LEU A 211 -19.12 -4.08 10.79
C LEU A 211 -19.93 -4.96 11.76
N PRO A 212 -19.31 -5.56 12.79
CA PRO A 212 -20.00 -6.37 13.79
C PRO A 212 -20.93 -5.48 14.63
N LYS A 213 -22.07 -6.04 15.07
CA LYS A 213 -23.01 -5.29 15.92
C LYS A 213 -22.33 -4.92 17.25
N GLY A 214 -22.48 -3.67 17.69
CA GLY A 214 -21.89 -3.14 18.90
C GLY A 214 -21.10 -1.86 18.64
N ASP A 215 -20.11 -1.58 19.48
CA ASP A 215 -19.39 -0.31 19.52
C ASP A 215 -18.62 -0.01 18.22
N ILE A 216 -18.03 -1.03 17.59
CA ILE A 216 -17.30 -0.87 16.32
C ILE A 216 -18.24 -0.36 15.22
N ARG A 217 -19.45 -0.93 15.12
CA ARG A 217 -20.44 -0.45 14.14
C ARG A 217 -20.94 0.94 14.49
N ALA A 218 -21.25 1.18 15.76
CA ALA A 218 -21.69 2.50 16.21
C ALA A 218 -20.65 3.56 15.84
N ALA A 219 -19.36 3.27 15.96
CA ALA A 219 -18.28 4.22 15.72
C ALA A 219 -17.87 4.40 14.24
N LEU A 220 -18.04 3.39 13.38
CA LEU A 220 -17.47 3.40 12.02
C LEU A 220 -18.48 3.48 10.88
N ASN A 221 -19.78 3.39 11.17
CA ASN A 221 -20.77 3.35 10.10
C ASN A 221 -20.98 4.72 9.44
N LEU A 222 -21.09 4.75 8.11
CA LEU A 222 -21.20 6.01 7.36
C LEU A 222 -22.61 6.61 7.35
N ALA A 223 -23.63 5.88 7.78
CA ALA A 223 -25.00 6.41 7.88
C ALA A 223 -25.10 7.44 9.02
N ASP A 224 -24.50 7.11 10.18
CA ASP A 224 -24.41 8.00 11.33
C ASP A 224 -23.17 8.89 11.29
N HIS A 225 -22.08 8.42 10.67
CA HIS A 225 -20.79 9.11 10.60
C HIS A 225 -20.31 9.39 9.16
N PRO A 226 -21.03 10.20 8.37
CA PRO A 226 -20.63 10.53 7.00
C PRO A 226 -19.29 11.28 6.93
N GLU A 227 -18.87 11.94 8.02
CA GLU A 227 -17.58 12.63 8.16
C GLU A 227 -16.37 11.70 8.11
N LEU A 228 -16.55 10.39 8.33
CA LEU A 228 -15.47 9.41 8.23
C LEU A 228 -15.09 9.07 6.78
N LEU A 229 -15.87 9.53 5.80
CA LEU A 229 -15.56 9.36 4.39
C LEU A 229 -14.24 10.05 4.05
N GLY A 230 -13.26 9.27 3.59
CA GLY A 230 -11.90 9.73 3.28
C GLY A 230 -10.93 9.62 4.45
N CYS A 231 -11.37 9.27 5.65
CA CYS A 231 -10.47 9.03 6.80
C CYS A 231 -9.73 7.70 6.67
N LYS A 232 -8.51 7.66 7.23
CA LYS A 232 -7.70 6.43 7.30
C LYS A 232 -8.13 5.61 8.51
N VAL A 233 -8.31 4.31 8.30
CA VAL A 233 -8.73 3.35 9.32
C VAL A 233 -7.81 2.12 9.30
N TYR A 234 -7.55 1.59 10.49
CA TYR A 234 -6.88 0.32 10.73
C TYR A 234 -7.90 -0.62 11.37
N LEU A 235 -7.99 -1.85 10.88
CA LEU A 235 -8.99 -2.83 11.28
C LEU A 235 -8.31 -4.17 11.54
N LYS A 236 -8.61 -4.80 12.68
CA LYS A 236 -8.16 -6.17 12.98
C LYS A 236 -9.30 -7.16 12.80
N GLY A 237 -9.13 -8.15 11.93
CA GLY A 237 -10.19 -9.11 11.64
C GLY A 237 -9.75 -10.26 10.73
N ASN A 238 -10.71 -10.93 10.12
CA ASN A 238 -10.52 -12.10 9.26
C ASN A 238 -10.70 -11.74 7.79
N LEU A 239 -9.74 -12.07 6.95
CA LEU A 239 -9.78 -11.84 5.50
C LEU A 239 -10.62 -12.91 4.81
N VAL A 240 -11.59 -12.48 4.01
CA VAL A 240 -12.51 -13.36 3.29
C VAL A 240 -12.46 -13.12 1.78
N ALA A 241 -12.51 -14.20 1.02
CA ALA A 241 -12.41 -14.15 -0.45
C ALA A 241 -13.54 -13.35 -1.10
N ALA A 242 -14.74 -13.37 -0.51
CA ALA A 242 -15.88 -12.63 -1.02
C ALA A 242 -16.83 -12.18 0.09
N TYR A 243 -17.02 -10.87 0.19
CA TYR A 243 -18.12 -10.24 0.88
C TYR A 243 -18.64 -9.10 -0.02
N TYR A 244 -19.90 -9.20 -0.45
CA TYR A 244 -20.48 -8.38 -1.54
C TYR A 244 -19.80 -8.50 -2.91
N GLY A 245 -19.20 -9.67 -3.21
CA GLY A 245 -18.60 -9.93 -4.53
C GLY A 245 -17.22 -9.32 -4.75
N ILE A 246 -16.59 -8.79 -3.69
CA ILE A 246 -15.17 -8.42 -3.64
C ILE A 246 -14.54 -9.02 -2.38
N PRO A 247 -13.21 -9.19 -2.34
CA PRO A 247 -12.49 -9.48 -1.11
C PRO A 247 -12.89 -8.56 0.04
N GLY A 248 -12.93 -9.10 1.25
CA GLY A 248 -13.41 -8.39 2.41
C GLY A 248 -12.68 -8.72 3.70
N ILE A 249 -12.99 -7.98 4.75
CA ILE A 249 -12.62 -8.27 6.13
C ILE A 249 -13.88 -8.33 6.99
N GLU A 250 -13.97 -9.36 7.82
CA GLU A 250 -15.06 -9.55 8.77
C GLU A 250 -14.56 -9.90 10.17
N ASP A 251 -15.50 -10.13 11.10
CA ASP A 251 -15.22 -10.40 12.52
C ASP A 251 -14.23 -9.41 13.12
N ILE A 252 -14.47 -8.11 12.89
CA ILE A 252 -13.59 -7.05 13.38
C ILE A 252 -13.57 -7.07 14.90
N THR A 253 -12.37 -7.17 15.46
CA THR A 253 -12.15 -7.23 16.91
C THR A 253 -11.55 -5.96 17.47
N ASP A 254 -10.86 -5.19 16.63
CA ASP A 254 -10.17 -3.97 17.03
C ASP A 254 -10.09 -2.98 15.85
N TYR A 255 -9.99 -1.69 16.15
CA TYR A 255 -9.83 -0.65 15.15
C TYR A 255 -9.09 0.57 15.68
N ALA A 256 -8.44 1.30 14.78
CA ALA A 256 -7.89 2.61 15.06
C ALA A 256 -8.20 3.57 13.91
N LEU A 257 -8.60 4.80 14.25
CA LEU A 257 -8.83 5.89 13.30
C LEU A 257 -7.67 6.87 13.36
N THR A 258 -7.18 7.28 12.20
CA THR A 258 -6.31 8.46 12.08
C THR A 258 -7.17 9.60 11.57
N LYS A 259 -7.54 10.51 12.48
CA LYS A 259 -8.21 11.76 12.09
C LYS A 259 -7.23 12.60 11.27
N GLN A 260 -7.70 13.16 10.15
CA GLN A 260 -6.97 14.18 9.40
C GLN A 260 -6.92 15.49 10.17
#